data_AF-A0A3A4NCC5-F1
#
_entry.id   AF-A0A3A4NCC5-F1
#
_cell.length_a   1.000
_cell.length_b   1.000
_cell.length_c   1.000
_cell.angle_alpha   90.00
_cell.angle_beta   90.00
_cell.angle_gamma   90.00
#
_symmetry.space_group_name_H-M   'P 1'
#
loop_
_entity.id
_entity.type
_entity.pdbx_description
1 polymer ?
#
loop_
_entity_poly.entity_id
_entity_poly.type
_entity_poly.pdbx_seq_one_letter_code
_entity_poly.pdbx_strand_id
1 'polypeptide(L)' 'LRGVLEVDKDYALVSCLVAPGFEFEDFELFERVDLLATYLEHKEMIERLTRS' A
#
# COMPACT_ATOMS: atom_id res chain seq x y z
N LEU A 1 -14.99 9.01 10.94
CA LEU A 1 -13.77 9.72 10.47
C LEU A 1 -13.62 9.43 8.97
N ARG A 2 -14.26 10.23 8.12
CA ARG A 2 -14.13 10.10 6.66
C ARG A 2 -13.82 11.50 6.13
N GLY A 3 -12.54 11.85 6.16
CA GLY A 3 -12.03 13.03 5.46
C GLY A 3 -11.70 12.59 4.05
N VAL A 4 -12.51 13.01 3.07
CA VAL A 4 -12.11 12.92 1.67
C VAL A 4 -10.97 13.94 1.51
N LEU A 5 -9.76 13.47 1.28
CA LEU A 5 -8.62 14.31 0.93
C LEU A 5 -8.84 14.80 -0.49
N GLU A 6 -9.28 16.05 -0.65
CA GLU A 6 -9.19 16.75 -1.93
C GLU A 6 -7.74 17.20 -2.09
N VAL A 7 -7.01 16.52 -2.98
CA VAL A 7 -5.58 16.73 -3.19
C VAL A 7 -5.40 17.77 -4.28
N ASP A 8 -5.35 19.04 -3.88
CA ASP A 8 -5.03 20.18 -4.75
C ASP A 8 -3.51 20.48 -4.78
N LYS A 9 -2.70 19.66 -4.09
CA LYS A 9 -1.25 19.83 -3.90
C LYS A 9 -0.51 18.48 -3.94
N ASP A 10 0.70 18.44 -4.51
CA ASP A 10 1.50 17.22 -4.73
C ASP A 10 1.97 16.45 -3.47
N TYR A 11 1.62 16.89 -2.26
CA TYR A 11 2.05 16.27 -1.01
C TYR A 11 0.87 16.03 -0.06
N ALA A 12 0.98 14.98 0.74
CA ALA A 12 0.08 14.68 1.85
C ALA A 12 0.88 14.47 3.13
N LEU A 13 0.44 15.11 4.22
CA LEU A 13 0.92 14.83 5.57
C LEU A 13 -0.12 13.96 6.27
N VAL A 14 0.32 12.82 6.81
CA VAL A 14 -0.56 11.84 7.46
C VAL A 14 -0.05 11.46 8.83
N SER A 15 -0.96 11.02 9.70
CA SER A 15 -0.64 10.33 10.95
C SER A 15 -1.18 8.91 10.86
N CYS A 16 -0.30 7.92 11.07
CA CYS A 16 -0.65 6.51 11.06
C CYS A 16 -0.39 5.91 12.44
N LEU A 17 -1.38 5.20 12.99
CA LEU A 17 -1.27 4.47 14.24
C LEU A 17 -1.66 3.00 14.00
N VAL A 18 -0.94 2.07 14.62
CA VAL A 18 -1.18 0.61 14.53
C VAL A 18 -1.40 0.07 15.94
N ALA A 19 -2.39 -0.81 16.11
CA ALA A 19 -2.71 -1.45 17.38
C ALA A 19 -3.08 -2.93 17.14
N PRO A 20 -2.37 -3.92 17.74
CA PRO A 20 -1.18 -3.81 18.59
C PRO A 20 -0.01 -3.07 17.94
N GLY A 21 1.02 -2.72 18.71
CA GLY A 21 2.17 -1.96 18.21
C GLY A 21 2.76 -2.60 16.94
N PHE A 22 3.29 -1.77 16.04
CA PHE A 22 3.98 -2.27 14.86
C PHE A 22 5.22 -3.09 15.28
N GLU A 23 5.32 -4.31 14.77
CA GLU A 23 6.46 -5.21 14.91
C GLU A 23 6.97 -5.60 13.52
N PHE A 24 8.30 -5.67 13.33
CA PHE A 24 8.87 -5.98 12.01
C PHE A 24 8.61 -7.43 11.61
N GLU A 25 8.47 -8.30 12.59
CA GLU A 25 8.12 -9.70 12.46
C GLU A 25 6.74 -9.90 11.81
N ASP A 26 5.84 -8.92 11.94
CA ASP A 26 4.51 -8.89 11.34
C ASP A 26 4.47 -8.14 10.00
N PHE A 27 5.58 -7.52 9.58
CA PHE A 27 5.66 -6.77 8.33
C PHE A 27 6.16 -7.66 7.18
N GLU A 28 5.39 -7.66 6.09
CA GLU A 28 5.74 -8.35 4.84
C GLU A 28 5.65 -7.40 3.65
N LEU A 29 6.70 -7.40 2.82
CA LEU A 29 6.72 -6.69 1.54
C LEU A 29 6.81 -7.72 0.41
N PHE A 30 5.73 -7.83 -0.35
CA PHE A 30 5.62 -8.82 -1.41
C PHE A 30 6.38 -8.42 -2.68
N GLU A 31 6.92 -9.42 -3.37
CA GLU A 31 7.46 -9.27 -4.71
C GLU A 31 6.32 -9.17 -5.75
N ARG A 32 6.55 -8.38 -6.80
CA ARG A 32 5.56 -8.18 -7.87
C ARG A 32 5.15 -9.51 -8.51
N VAL A 33 6.11 -10.40 -8.74
CA VAL A 33 5.88 -11.69 -9.41
C VAL A 33 4.91 -12.56 -8.63
N ASP A 34 5.02 -12.59 -7.29
CA ASP A 34 4.18 -13.41 -6.42
C ASP A 34 2.75 -12.88 -6.38
N LEU A 35 2.61 -11.55 -6.34
CA LEU A 35 1.30 -10.89 -6.40
C LEU A 35 0.61 -11.12 -7.75
N LEU A 36 1.33 -11.03 -8.87
CA LEU A 36 0.75 -11.25 -10.20
C LEU A 36 0.38 -12.72 -10.45
N ALA A 37 1.12 -13.65 -9.86
CA ALA A 37 0.79 -15.08 -9.94
C ALA A 37 -0.52 -15.39 -9.22
N THR A 38 -0.82 -14.67 -8.13
CA THR A 38 -2.00 -14.91 -7.29
C THR A 38 -3.21 -14.06 -7.71
N TYR A 39 -2.99 -12.83 -8.15
CA TYR A 39 -4.03 -11.81 -8.39
C TYR A 39 -3.90 -11.13 -9.76
N LEU A 40 -3.84 -11.95 -10.82
CA LEU A 40 -3.57 -11.47 -12.18
C LEU A 40 -4.61 -10.44 -12.67
N GLU A 41 -5.86 -10.55 -12.23
CA GLU A 41 -6.94 -9.60 -12.53
C GLU A 41 -6.67 -8.17 -12.03
N HIS A 42 -5.74 -8.01 -11.08
CA HIS A 42 -5.35 -6.72 -10.50
C HIS A 42 -4.01 -6.21 -11.04
N LYS A 43 -3.54 -6.75 -12.18
CA LYS A 43 -2.24 -6.44 -12.78
C LYS A 43 -1.90 -4.95 -12.80
N GLU A 44 -2.79 -4.10 -13.30
CA GLU A 44 -2.53 -2.65 -13.43
C GLU A 44 -2.21 -2.00 -12.08
N MET A 45 -2.96 -2.34 -11.03
CA MET A 45 -2.75 -1.82 -9.68
C MET A 45 -1.45 -2.34 -9.08
N ILE A 46 -1.17 -3.64 -9.26
CA ILE A 46 0.04 -4.28 -8.76
C ILE A 46 1.27 -3.67 -9.42
N GLU A 47 1.28 -3.51 -10.74
CA GLU A 47 2.39 -2.89 -11.47
C GLU A 47 2.63 -1.44 -11.03
N ARG A 48 1.56 -0.68 -10.75
CA ARG A 48 1.64 0.72 -10.30
C ARG A 48 2.19 0.89 -8.88
N LEU A 49 1.93 -0.06 -7.98
CA LEU A 49 2.24 0.07 -6.55
C LEU A 49 3.45 -0.76 -6.07
N THR A 50 4.09 -1.51 -6.96
CA THR A 50 5.28 -2.32 -6.67
C THR A 50 6.47 -1.89 -7.54
N ARG A 51 7.67 -2.39 -7.26
CA ARG A 51 8.88 -2.17 -8.09
C ARG A 51 9.24 -3.43 -8.89
N SER A 52 9.98 -3.25 -9.99
CA SER A 52 10.52 -4.34 -10.83
C SER A 52 11.82 -4.89 -10.28
#